data_AF-A0A2V5PLG3-F1
#
_entry.id   AF-A0A2V5PLG3-F1
#
_cell.length_a   1.000
_cell.length_b   1.000
_cell.length_c   1.000
_cell.angle_alpha   90.00
_cell.angle_beta   90.00
_cell.angle_gamma   90.00
#
_symmetry.space_group_name_H-M   'P 1'
#
loop_
_entity.id
_entity.type
_entity.pdbx_description
1 polymer ?
#
loop_
_entity_poly.entity_id
_entity_poly.type
_entity_poly.pdbx_seq_one_letter_code
_entity_poly.pdbx_strand_id
1 'polypeptide(L)'
;SGVFPPMVISMVDVGEQTGALPEMLLKIADNYDEEVDNAVAAMTSLLEPIMIVFLAVIVGSIVIAMFLPLIELMNRVGDTGGGKGDRE
;
A
#
# COMPACT_ATOMS: atom_id res chain seq x y z
N SER A 1 26.44 18.32 0.08
CA SER A 1 27.29 17.13 -0.12
C SER A 1 26.47 15.92 0.29
N GLY A 2 26.16 15.01 -0.64
CA GLY A 2 25.22 13.91 -0.39
C GLY A 2 24.72 13.21 -1.66
N VAL A 3 25.12 13.69 -2.84
CA VAL A 3 24.79 13.09 -4.14
C VAL A 3 25.65 11.85 -4.42
N PHE A 4 26.82 11.74 -3.80
CA PHE A 4 27.72 10.59 -3.92
C PHE A 4 27.79 9.84 -2.58
N PRO A 5 27.21 8.63 -2.49
CA PRO A 5 27.32 7.76 -1.33
C PRO A 5 28.78 7.44 -1.01
N PRO A 6 29.10 7.18 0.27
CA PRO A 6 30.45 6.79 0.67
C PRO A 6 30.94 5.51 -0.05
N MET A 7 30.02 4.63 -0.44
CA MET A 7 30.30 3.44 -1.25
C MET A 7 30.90 3.80 -2.63
N VAL A 8 30.32 4.78 -3.32
CA VAL A 8 30.81 5.26 -4.63
C VAL A 8 32.21 5.86 -4.49
N ILE A 9 32.45 6.66 -3.45
CA ILE A 9 33.77 7.25 -3.18
C ILE A 9 34.82 6.15 -2.96
N SER A 10 34.49 5.13 -2.15
CA SER A 10 35.40 4.01 -1.88
C SER A 10 35.70 3.16 -3.13
N MET A 11 34.73 2.96 -4.02
CA MET A 11 34.96 2.23 -5.28
C MET A 11 35.81 3.03 -6.26
N VAL A 12 35.65 4.35 -6.31
CA VAL A 12 36.50 5.23 -7.13
C VAL A 12 37.94 5.22 -6.61
N ASP A 13 38.17 5.34 -5.29
CA ASP A 13 39.51 5.26 -4.69
C ASP A 13 40.19 3.91 -5.00
N VAL A 14 39.46 2.80 -4.90
CA VAL A 14 39.98 1.46 -5.24
C VAL A 14 40.28 1.35 -6.73
N GLY A 15 39.41 1.88 -7.60
CA GLY A 15 39.59 1.90 -9.04
C GLY A 15 40.81 2.72 -9.46
N GLU A 16 41.07 3.84 -8.77
CA GLU A 16 42.22 4.70 -9.05
C GLU A 16 43.53 4.05 -8.59
N GLN A 17 43.53 3.42 -7.40
CA GLN A 17 44.69 2.69 -6.88
C GLN A 17 45.06 1.45 -7.72
N THR A 18 44.09 0.79 -8.32
CA THR A 18 44.27 -0.44 -9.12
C THR A 18 44.35 -0.19 -10.62
N GLY A 19 44.11 1.05 -11.07
CA GLY A 19 43.98 1.39 -12.49
C GLY A 19 42.71 0.85 -13.16
N ALA A 20 41.75 0.32 -12.38
CA ALA A 20 40.50 -0.27 -12.83
C ALA A 20 39.29 0.68 -12.70
N LEU A 21 39.51 2.00 -12.72
CA LEU A 21 38.44 3.02 -12.67
C LEU A 21 37.26 2.74 -13.61
N PRO A 22 37.46 2.38 -14.90
CA PRO A 22 36.33 2.12 -15.80
C PRO A 22 35.45 0.96 -15.33
N GLU A 23 36.06 -0.09 -14.78
CA GLU A 23 35.35 -1.25 -14.24
C GLU A 23 34.57 -0.89 -12.97
N MET A 24 35.17 -0.10 -12.08
CA MET A 24 34.50 0.36 -10.86
C MET A 24 33.31 1.28 -11.16
N LEU A 25 33.41 2.16 -12.17
CA LEU A 25 32.30 3.02 -12.59
C LEU A 25 31.13 2.24 -13.20
N LEU A 26 31.42 1.20 -14.01
CA LEU A 26 30.38 0.30 -14.51
C LEU A 26 29.67 -0.41 -13.36
N LYS A 27 30.44 -0.90 -12.38
CA LYS A 27 29.89 -1.58 -11.21
C LYS A 27 29.01 -0.67 -10.36
N ILE A 28 29.38 0.60 -10.24
CA ILE A 28 28.52 1.60 -9.59
C ILE A 28 27.22 1.78 -10.39
N ALA A 29 27.27 1.91 -11.72
CA ALA A 29 26.08 2.05 -12.54
C ALA A 29 25.14 0.84 -12.37
N ASP A 30 25.66 -0.38 -12.46
CA ASP A 30 24.88 -1.61 -12.24
C ASP A 30 24.22 -1.64 -10.86
N ASN A 31 24.94 -1.22 -9.81
CA ASN A 31 24.40 -1.14 -8.45
C ASN A 31 23.24 -0.16 -8.32
N TYR A 32 23.31 0.99 -9.00
CA TYR A 32 22.22 1.98 -8.99
C TYR A 32 21.01 1.50 -9.78
N ASP A 33 21.21 0.82 -10.91
CA ASP A 33 20.13 0.22 -11.67
C ASP A 33 19.43 -0.88 -10.83
N GLU A 34 20.18 -1.72 -10.13
CA GLU A 34 19.62 -2.70 -9.18
C GLU A 34 18.86 -2.04 -8.03
N GLU A 35 19.37 -0.94 -7.45
CA GLU A 35 18.67 -0.20 -6.40
C GLU A 35 17.33 0.37 -6.91
N VAL A 36 17.31 0.90 -8.14
CA VAL A 36 16.09 1.41 -8.78
C VAL A 36 15.10 0.28 -9.02
N ASP A 37 15.53 -0.84 -9.61
CA ASP A 37 14.67 -1.99 -9.87
C ASP A 37 14.08 -2.56 -8.57
N ASN A 38 14.89 -2.68 -7.53
CA ASN A 38 14.44 -3.12 -6.20
C ASN A 38 13.43 -2.15 -5.58
N ALA A 39 13.65 -0.85 -5.72
CA ALA A 39 12.72 0.17 -5.25
C ALA A 39 11.38 0.08 -6.00
N VAL A 40 11.42 -0.05 -7.33
CA VAL A 40 10.21 -0.19 -8.17
C VAL A 40 9.45 -1.48 -7.82
N ALA A 41 10.16 -2.59 -7.64
CA ALA A 41 9.57 -3.87 -7.24
C ALA A 41 8.90 -3.77 -5.87
N ALA A 42 9.57 -3.15 -4.89
CA ALA A 42 9.01 -2.92 -3.55
C ALA A 42 7.77 -2.03 -3.61
N MET A 43 7.80 -0.93 -4.37
CA MET A 43 6.64 -0.07 -4.56
C MET A 43 5.47 -0.83 -5.20
N THR A 44 5.74 -1.66 -6.20
CA THR A 44 4.72 -2.47 -6.87
C THR A 44 4.12 -3.51 -5.92
N SER A 45 4.94 -4.16 -5.10
CA SER A 45 4.48 -5.12 -4.09
C SER A 45 3.58 -4.47 -3.04
N LEU A 46 3.79 -3.19 -2.71
CA LEU A 46 2.92 -2.45 -1.80
C LEU A 46 1.60 -2.00 -2.43
N LEU A 47 1.51 -1.89 -3.76
CA LEU A 47 0.26 -1.54 -4.43
C LEU A 47 -0.81 -2.62 -4.25
N GLU A 48 -0.42 -3.89 -4.26
CA GLU A 48 -1.35 -5.02 -4.10
C GLU A 48 -2.16 -4.96 -2.76
N PRO A 49 -1.53 -4.87 -1.57
CA PRO A 49 -2.27 -4.76 -0.32
C PRO A 49 -3.11 -3.48 -0.22
N ILE A 50 -2.65 -2.36 -0.80
CA ILE A 50 -3.42 -1.11 -0.82
C ILE A 50 -4.73 -1.30 -1.60
N MET A 51 -4.69 -1.98 -2.75
CA MET A 51 -5.87 -2.26 -3.56
C MET A 51 -6.89 -3.14 -2.82
N ILE A 52 -6.42 -4.13 -2.06
CA ILE A 52 -7.28 -5.00 -1.23
C ILE A 52 -7.99 -4.19 -0.14
N VAL A 53 -7.24 -3.36 0.60
CA VAL A 53 -7.82 -2.50 1.65
C VAL A 53 -8.85 -1.54 1.06
N PHE A 54 -8.54 -0.93 -0.09
CA PHE A 54 -9.45 -0.03 -0.79
C PHE A 54 -10.76 -0.74 -1.20
N LEU A 55 -10.67 -1.95 -1.78
CA LEU A 55 -11.85 -2.75 -2.11
C LEU A 55 -12.64 -3.14 -0.87
N ALA A 56 -11.98 -3.52 0.23
CA ALA A 56 -12.64 -3.87 1.48
C ALA A 56 -13.46 -2.69 2.03
N VAL A 57 -12.95 -1.47 1.95
CA VAL A 57 -13.69 -0.26 2.36
C VAL A 57 -14.91 -0.02 1.48
N ILE A 58 -14.75 -0.10 0.15
CA ILE A 58 -15.87 0.08 -0.79
C ILE A 58 -16.95 -0.96 -0.54
N VAL A 59 -16.60 -2.25 -0.57
CA VAL A 59 -17.55 -3.34 -0.36
C VAL A 59 -18.19 -3.25 1.04
N GLY A 60 -17.39 -2.97 2.07
CA GLY A 60 -17.88 -2.81 3.44
C GLY A 60 -18.92 -1.68 3.55
N SER A 61 -18.65 -0.53 2.93
CA SER A 61 -19.59 0.59 2.93
C SER A 61 -20.92 0.26 2.22
N ILE A 62 -20.87 -0.48 1.11
CA ILE A 62 -22.06 -0.92 0.37
C ILE A 62 -22.89 -1.87 1.24
N VAL A 63 -22.24 -2.84 1.90
CA VAL A 63 -22.92 -3.78 2.81
C VAL A 63 -23.61 -3.02 3.94
N ILE A 64 -22.91 -2.11 4.61
CA ILE A 64 -23.51 -1.31 5.69
C ILE A 64 -24.72 -0.52 5.19
N ALA A 65 -24.61 0.14 4.03
CA ALA A 65 -25.69 0.91 3.43
C ALA A 65 -26.92 0.05 3.08
N MET A 66 -26.74 -1.22 2.72
CA MET A 66 -27.85 -2.14 2.45
C MET A 66 -28.48 -2.72 3.72
N PHE A 67 -27.68 -3.01 4.76
CA PHE A 67 -28.18 -3.66 5.98
C PHE A 67 -28.85 -2.70 6.97
N LEU A 68 -28.37 -1.45 7.08
CA LEU A 68 -28.99 -0.43 7.94
C LEU A 68 -30.51 -0.25 7.69
N PRO A 69 -30.99 -0.03 6.45
CA PRO A 69 -32.42 0.15 6.21
C PRO A 69 -33.24 -1.12 6.49
N LEU A 70 -32.67 -2.31 6.28
CA LEU A 70 -33.34 -3.57 6.63
C LEU A 70 -33.59 -3.67 8.14
N ILE A 71 -32.62 -3.26 8.95
CA ILE A 71 -32.75 -3.23 10.41
C ILE A 71 -33.79 -2.20 10.85
N GLU A 72 -33.79 -1.00 10.25
CA GLU A 72 -34.81 0.02 10.54
C GLU A 72 -36.23 -0.45 10.19
N LEU A 73 -36.41 -1.12 9.06
CA LEU A 73 -37.69 -1.70 8.67
C LEU A 73 -38.16 -2.76 9.67
N MET A 74 -37.26 -3.64 10.10
CA MET A 74 -37.56 -4.66 11.11
C MET A 74 -37.98 -4.03 12.45
N ASN A 75 -37.29 -2.98 12.88
CA ASN A 75 -37.63 -2.26 14.11
C ASN A 75 -39.00 -1.58 14.02
N ARG A 76 -39.33 -0.93 12.89
CA ARG A 76 -40.65 -0.31 12.66
C ARG A 76 -41.78 -1.34 12.62
N VAL A 77 -41.55 -2.50 12.01
CA VAL A 77 -42.54 -3.59 11.96
C VAL A 77 -42.76 -4.20 13.34
N GLY A 78 -41.71 -4.34 14.16
CA GLY A 78 -41.83 -4.80 15.55
C GLY A 78 -42.63 -3.84 16.45
N ASP A 79 -42.45 -2.52 16.28
CA ASP A 79 -43.17 -1.49 17.05
C ASP A 79 -44.67 -1.41 16.70
N THR A 80 -45.03 -1.73 15.44
CA THR A 80 -46.43 -1.70 14.97
C THR A 80 -47.26 -2.91 15.47
N GLY A 81 -46.63 -3.93 16.09
CA GLY A 81 -47.32 -5.10 16.65
C GLY A 81 -47.78 -4.96 18.11
N GLY A 82 -47.48 -3.84 18.78
CA GLY A 82 -47.53 -3.71 20.25
C GLY A 82 -48.74 -3.03 20.89
N GLY A 83 -49.77 -2.59 20.15
CA GLY A 83 -50.88 -1.88 20.80
C GLY A 83 -52.16 -1.74 20.00
N LYS A 84 -53.16 -2.59 20.33
CA LYS A 84 -54.46 -2.16 20.92
C LYS A 84 -55.34 -3.38 21.25
N GLY A 85 -55.00 -4.09 22.32
CA GLY A 85 -55.96 -4.88 23.08
C GLY A 85 -56.48 -4.02 24.22
N ASP A 86 -57.25 -2.97 23.92
CA ASP A 86 -57.81 -2.09 24.93
C ASP A 86 -59.28 -1.78 24.61
N ARG A 87 -60.15 -2.44 25.39
CA ARG A 87 -61.59 -2.21 25.66
C ARG A 87 -62.60 -2.56 24.56
N GLU A 88 -63.23 -3.73 24.73
CA GLU A 88 -64.65 -3.85 25.09
C GLU A 88 -64.81 -4.93 26.17
#